data_AF-A0A9R0Q1E2-F1
#
_entry.id   AF-A0A9R0Q1E2-F1
#
_cell.length_a   1.000
_cell.length_b   1.000
_cell.length_c   1.000
_cell.angle_alpha   90.00
_cell.angle_beta   90.00
_cell.angle_gamma   90.00
#
_symmetry.space_group_name_H-M   'P 1'
#
loop_
_entity.id
_entity.type
_entity.pdbx_description
1 polymer ?
#
loop_
_entity_poly.entity_id
_entity_poly.type
_entity_poly.pdbx_seq_one_letter_code
_entity_poly.pdbx_strand_id
1 'polypeptide(L)' 'MIAKGVVEGPSRNLLESVAQSIAGTTLLEFPQISGVRVKVGKPHVAVQGVVDYLGVEILRSRQA' A
#
# COMPACT_ATOMS: atom_id res chain seq x y z
N MET A 1 4.76 7.21 -11.49
CA MET A 1 4.02 7.26 -10.20
C MET A 1 4.31 5.97 -9.44
N ILE A 2 4.82 6.04 -8.20
CA ILE A 2 5.21 4.86 -7.40
C ILE A 2 4.04 3.88 -7.26
N ALA A 3 2.86 4.37 -6.85
CA ALA A 3 1.69 3.51 -6.61
C ALA A 3 1.32 2.67 -7.84
N LYS A 4 1.20 3.29 -9.01
CA LYS A 4 0.90 2.60 -10.28
C LYS A 4 1.93 1.51 -10.59
N GLY A 5 3.22 1.84 -10.49
CA GLY A 5 4.30 0.89 -10.79
C GLY A 5 4.33 -0.32 -9.85
N VAL A 6 3.98 -0.13 -8.57
CA VAL A 6 3.91 -1.23 -7.61
C VAL A 6 2.67 -2.10 -7.83
N VAL A 7 1.50 -1.50 -8.10
CA VAL A 7 0.22 -2.23 -8.25
C VAL A 7 0.15 -3.00 -9.56
N GLU A 8 0.65 -2.43 -10.66
CA GLU A 8 0.67 -3.07 -11.99
C GLU A 8 1.93 -3.91 -12.24
N GLY A 9 2.85 -3.94 -11.27
CA GLY A 9 4.10 -4.69 -11.33
C GLY A 9 3.95 -6.17 -10.97
N PRO A 10 5.05 -6.84 -10.56
CA PRO A 10 5.01 -8.24 -10.17
C PRO A 10 3.99 -8.53 -9.07
N SER A 11 3.22 -9.61 -9.25
CA SER A 11 2.17 -10.02 -8.31
C SER A 11 2.74 -10.30 -6.91
N ARG A 12 1.97 -9.93 -5.88
CA ARG A 12 2.26 -10.22 -4.47
C ARG A 12 1.09 -10.99 -3.86
N ASN A 13 1.40 -11.89 -2.93
CA ASN A 13 0.37 -12.68 -2.22
C ASN A 13 -0.40 -11.86 -1.17
N LEU A 14 0.23 -10.81 -0.63
CA LEU A 14 -0.28 -10.03 0.49
C LEU A 14 -0.44 -8.54 0.12
N LEU A 15 -1.56 -7.94 0.50
CA LEU A 15 -1.79 -6.49 0.30
C LEU A 15 -0.80 -5.65 1.12
N GLU A 16 -0.35 -6.19 2.24
CA GLU A 16 0.68 -5.65 3.12
C GLU A 16 2.00 -5.47 2.36
N SER A 17 2.34 -6.40 1.47
CA SER A 17 3.55 -6.30 0.63
C SER A 17 3.45 -5.14 -0.36
N VAL A 18 2.28 -4.96 -0.98
CA VAL A 18 1.99 -3.85 -1.90
C VAL A 18 2.08 -2.52 -1.15
N ALA A 19 1.39 -2.42 0.00
CA ALA A 19 1.40 -1.21 0.82
C ALA A 19 2.81 -0.85 1.31
N GLN A 20 3.57 -1.85 1.77
CA GLN A 20 4.95 -1.65 2.25
C GLN A 20 5.89 -1.25 1.12
N SER A 21 5.77 -1.81 -0.08
CA SER A 21 6.56 -1.38 -1.23
C SER A 21 6.29 0.08 -1.59
N ILE A 22 5.02 0.51 -1.63
CA ILE A 22 4.67 1.91 -1.89
C ILE A 22 5.25 2.82 -0.81
N ALA A 23 5.06 2.49 0.47
CA ALA A 23 5.55 3.30 1.58
C ALA A 23 7.08 3.38 1.62
N GLY A 24 7.76 2.24 1.44
CA GLY A 24 9.21 2.14 1.43
C GLY A 24 9.84 2.91 0.28
N THR A 25 9.35 2.72 -0.95
CA THR A 25 9.85 3.47 -2.12
C THR A 25 9.58 4.96 -1.98
N THR A 26 8.41 5.37 -1.46
CA THR A 26 8.10 6.80 -1.24
C THR A 26 9.07 7.43 -0.24
N LEU A 27 9.34 6.78 0.89
CA LEU A 27 10.31 7.27 1.86
C LEU A 27 11.77 7.14 1.38
N LEU A 28 12.07 6.25 0.43
CA LEU A 28 13.42 6.17 -0.13
C LEU A 28 13.68 7.30 -1.14
N GLU A 29 12.75 7.51 -2.08
CA GLU A 29 12.91 8.46 -3.19
C GLU A 29 12.65 9.92 -2.80
N PHE A 30 11.90 10.16 -1.72
CA PHE A 30 11.56 11.52 -1.27
C PHE A 30 12.04 11.77 0.17
N PRO A 31 13.31 12.17 0.36
CA PRO A 31 13.90 12.43 1.69
C PRO A 31 13.12 13.45 2.53
N GLN A 32 12.48 14.43 1.90
CA GLN A 32 11.67 15.48 2.54
C GLN A 32 10.37 14.96 3.17
N ILE A 33 9.91 13.77 2.81
CA ILE A 33 8.73 13.15 3.42
C ILE A 33 9.14 12.50 4.75
N SER A 34 8.52 12.93 5.85
CA SER A 34 8.75 12.40 7.21
C SER A 34 7.91 11.17 7.52
N GLY A 35 6.74 11.05 6.89
CA GLY A 35 5.86 9.89 7.01
C GLY A 35 4.85 9.79 5.87
N VAL A 36 4.36 8.57 5.66
CA VAL A 36 3.42 8.20 4.62
C VAL A 36 2.37 7.24 5.16
N ARG A 37 1.11 7.51 4.83
CA ARG A 37 -0.02 6.61 5.08
C ARG A 37 -0.46 6.02 3.74
N VAL A 38 -0.52 4.70 3.67
CA VAL A 38 -0.91 3.97 2.45
C VAL A 38 -2.12 3.11 2.75
N LYS A 39 -3.19 3.25 1.95
CA LYS A 39 -4.39 2.42 1.98
C LYS A 39 -4.47 1.62 0.70
N VAL A 40 -4.60 0.30 0.80
CA VAL A 40 -4.75 -0.60 -0.35
C VAL A 40 -6.05 -1.37 -0.18
N GLY A 41 -7.01 -1.11 -1.07
CA GLY A 41 -8.28 -1.82 -1.13
C GLY A 41 -8.27 -2.88 -2.23
N LYS A 42 -8.80 -4.07 -1.92
CA LYS A 42 -9.14 -5.12 -2.87
C LYS A 42 -10.66 -5.09 -3.08
N PRO A 43 -11.14 -4.63 -4.25
CA PRO A 43 -12.56 -4.70 -4.57
C PRO A 43 -12.97 -6.16 -4.85
N HIS A 44 -14.27 -6.44 -4.76
CA HIS A 44 -14.85 -7.77 -5.07
C HIS A 44 -14.19 -8.94 -4.32
N VAL A 45 -13.96 -8.75 -3.02
CA VAL A 45 -13.45 -9.79 -2.14
C VAL A 45 -14.43 -10.96 -2.04
N ALA A 46 -13.91 -12.19 -2.08
CA ALA A 46 -14.70 -13.41 -1.97
C ALA A 46 -15.11 -13.70 -0.51
N VAL A 47 -15.90 -12.79 0.07
CA VAL A 47 -16.48 -12.92 1.41
C VAL A 47 -18.00 -12.94 1.32
N GLN A 48 -18.67 -13.60 2.26
CA GLN A 48 -20.12 -13.59 2.34
C GLN A 48 -20.60 -12.22 2.84
N GLY A 49 -21.41 -11.52 2.04
CA GLY A 49 -22.00 -10.21 2.37
C GLY A 49 -21.64 -9.11 1.37
N VAL A 50 -22.33 -7.97 1.47
CA VAL A 50 -22.04 -6.79 0.64
C VAL A 50 -21.01 -5.93 1.35
N VAL A 51 -19.82 -5.82 0.75
CA VAL A 51 -18.75 -4.92 1.20
C VAL A 51 -18.17 -4.19 -0.01
N ASP A 52 -17.91 -2.89 0.13
CA ASP A 52 -17.33 -2.09 -0.95
C ASP A 52 -15.90 -2.55 -1.28
N TYR A 53 -15.11 -2.85 -0.24
CA TYR A 53 -13.77 -3.44 -0.36
C TYR A 53 -13.31 -4.02 0.99
N LEU A 54 -12.30 -4.90 0.94
CA LEU A 54 -11.43 -5.17 2.09
C LEU A 54 -10.01 -4.78 1.74
N GLY A 55 -9.22 -4.43 2.75
CA GLY A 55 -7.91 -3.88 2.48
C GLY A 55 -7.05 -3.74 3.72
N VAL A 56 -5.88 -3.13 3.52
CA VAL A 56 -4.94 -2.80 4.59
C VAL A 56 -4.64 -1.31 4.57
N GLU A 57 -4.37 -0.78 5.76
CA GLU A 57 -3.87 0.57 5.95
C GLU A 57 -2.61 0.51 6.81
N ILE A 58 -1.53 1.12 6.32
CA ILE A 58 -0.28 1.25 7.08
C ILE A 58 0.11 2.71 7.22
N LEU A 59 0.75 3.01 8.34
CA LEU A 59 1.47 4.26 8.57
C LEU A 59 2.97 3.93 8.74
N ARG A 60 3.82 4.63 8.01
CA ARG A 60 5.28 4.57 8.13
C ARG A 60 5.82 5.97 8.31
N SER A 61 6.75 6.13 9.23
CA SER A 61 7.51 7.35 9.44
C SER A 61 8.99 7.00 9.54
N ARG A 62 9.85 7.98 9.28
CA ARG A 62 11.26 7.83 9.64
C ARG A 62 11.37 7.77 11.16
N GLN A 63 12.29 6.95 11.66
CA GLN A 63 12.72 7.06 13.04
C GLN A 63 13.51 8.36 13.18
N ALA A 64 13.21 9.13 14.24
CA ALA A 64 13.92 10.35 14.57
C ALA A 64 15.35 10.06 15.03
#